data_AF-A0A4U7EU09-F1
#
_entry.id   AF-A0A4U7EU09-F1
#
_cell.length_a   1.000
_cell.length_b   1.000
_cell.length_c   1.000
_cell.angle_alpha   90.00
_cell.angle_beta   90.00
_cell.angle_gamma   90.00
#
_symmetry.space_group_name_H-M   'P 1'
#
loop_
_entity.id
_entity.type
_entity.pdbx_description
1 polymer ?
#
loop_
_entity_poly.entity_id
_entity_poly.type
_entity_poly.pdbx_seq_one_letter_code
_entity_poly.pdbx_strand_id
1 'polypeptide(L)'
;MLTADLARSRTREGEVRPLFIDMSDEQYRETAATLIDLFESHLGEPKGDLEAAIDELTVDDTDYKIVQGLAKLLKDECDFKQQAAVEPREIRQRLFERANDSYPIVRQPTLGEDTQKLEVYSAVADELGISLEACYRGMYADLDDNKRLVRFGEQTVDGYDEEESDTSTTKLTGNSEQEYDQTEQTVDWLLARYNLALAQAVLYDASEMRIRVWDHFGTVFSYVKLFGLMHRIYPIDVDGTRVDSKDDAAGYEAELDGPVSLFRKSQKYGIRMANFLPALPLCDRWEMNAEILDDDATRTSHQFTLDTTDGLVSHYSTGQQFDSDIERTLARKWERANTEWELQREDDVFDLGDEVMIPDFAIEHPDGRRAILEVVGFWTPEYLASKLAKIRHVDADNFVLAVSERLDCADEDFGDAADRVLWFKSGIHVYDIVELAEAYASATEMDRR
;
A
#
# COMPACT_ATOMS: atom_id res chain seq x y z
N MET A 1 -0.33 0.69 8.66
CA MET A 1 -0.64 -0.63 9.29
C MET A 1 0.00 -0.73 10.67
N LEU A 2 -0.57 -1.47 11.63
CA LEU A 2 0.01 -1.60 12.98
C LEU A 2 1.35 -2.35 12.99
N THR A 3 2.25 -1.98 13.89
CA THR A 3 3.48 -2.73 14.16
C THR A 3 3.20 -3.89 15.11
N ALA A 4 4.06 -4.92 15.11
CA ALA A 4 3.83 -6.15 15.88
C ALA A 4 3.70 -5.93 17.40
N ASP A 5 4.36 -4.89 17.95
CA ASP A 5 4.28 -4.49 19.35
C ASP A 5 2.91 -3.90 19.73
N LEU A 6 2.25 -3.23 18.79
CA LEU A 6 0.90 -2.66 18.93
C LEU A 6 -0.21 -3.64 18.54
N ALA A 7 0.14 -4.75 17.88
CA ALA A 7 -0.81 -5.80 17.54
C ALA A 7 -1.43 -6.41 18.81
N ARG A 8 -2.73 -6.68 18.72
CA ARG A 8 -3.53 -7.32 19.76
C ARG A 8 -4.29 -8.50 19.16
N SER A 9 -3.84 -9.70 19.50
CA SER A 9 -4.49 -10.94 19.09
C SER A 9 -4.46 -11.95 20.23
N ARG A 10 -5.30 -12.97 20.14
CA ARG A 10 -5.35 -14.10 21.06
C ARG A 10 -5.33 -15.39 20.27
N THR A 11 -4.43 -16.29 20.67
CA THR A 11 -4.38 -17.65 20.13
C THR A 11 -5.10 -18.60 21.08
N ARG A 12 -6.04 -19.40 20.57
CA ARG A 12 -6.71 -20.45 21.34
C ARG A 12 -7.05 -21.62 20.41
N GLU A 13 -6.80 -22.84 20.88
CA GLU A 13 -7.20 -24.07 20.18
C GLU A 13 -6.68 -24.16 18.73
N GLY A 14 -5.53 -23.54 18.44
CA GLY A 14 -4.93 -23.52 17.10
C GLY A 14 -5.45 -22.41 16.19
N GLU A 15 -6.27 -21.49 16.69
CA GLU A 15 -6.81 -20.35 15.94
C GLU A 15 -6.29 -19.03 16.52
N VAL A 16 -5.87 -18.10 15.66
CA VAL A 16 -5.49 -16.72 16.04
C VAL A 16 -6.65 -15.80 15.73
N ARG A 17 -7.10 -15.03 16.72
CA ARG A 17 -8.15 -14.01 16.55
C ARG A 17 -7.64 -12.63 16.96
N PRO A 18 -7.73 -11.61 16.09
CA PRO A 18 -7.53 -10.22 16.48
C PRO A 18 -8.50 -9.82 17.61
N LEU A 19 -8.06 -8.94 18.49
CA LEU A 19 -8.90 -8.36 19.54
C LEU A 19 -9.53 -7.07 19.03
N PHE A 20 -10.52 -7.21 18.14
CA PHE A 20 -11.28 -6.08 17.61
C PHE A 20 -11.96 -5.27 18.72
N ILE A 21 -12.12 -3.98 18.47
CA ILE A 21 -12.88 -3.07 19.32
C ILE A 21 -14.28 -2.87 18.74
N ASP A 22 -15.24 -2.62 19.62
CA ASP A 22 -16.58 -2.19 19.22
C ASP A 22 -16.52 -0.71 18.80
N MET A 23 -16.84 -0.44 17.52
CA MET A 23 -16.79 0.92 16.96
C MET A 23 -17.90 1.84 17.51
N SER A 24 -18.90 1.26 18.17
CA SER A 24 -19.98 1.99 18.85
C SER A 24 -19.68 2.29 20.32
N ASP A 25 -18.57 1.79 20.86
CA ASP A 25 -18.15 2.06 22.24
C ASP A 25 -17.76 3.54 22.40
N GLU A 26 -18.45 4.25 23.29
CA GLU A 26 -18.28 5.69 23.50
C GLU A 26 -16.85 6.03 23.95
N GLN A 27 -16.20 5.18 24.75
CA GLN A 27 -14.84 5.43 25.24
C GLN A 27 -13.84 5.44 24.07
N TYR A 28 -13.95 4.49 23.14
CA TYR A 28 -13.08 4.44 21.97
C TYR A 28 -13.37 5.58 20.99
N ARG A 29 -14.63 5.98 20.85
CA ARG A 29 -15.01 7.14 20.03
C ARG A 29 -14.46 8.45 20.58
N GLU A 30 -14.56 8.67 21.89
CA GLU A 30 -14.00 9.84 22.57
C GLU A 30 -12.45 9.86 22.46
N THR A 31 -11.82 8.70 22.62
CA THR A 31 -10.37 8.55 22.46
C THR A 31 -9.92 8.89 21.04
N ALA A 32 -10.61 8.35 20.04
CA ALA A 32 -10.33 8.63 18.63
C ALA A 32 -10.52 10.12 18.30
N ALA A 33 -11.62 10.74 18.77
CA ALA A 33 -11.86 12.17 18.58
C ALA A 33 -10.75 13.03 19.21
N THR A 34 -10.38 12.71 20.46
CA THR A 34 -9.30 13.41 21.17
C THR A 34 -7.98 13.31 20.43
N LEU A 35 -7.65 12.14 19.87
CA LEU A 35 -6.45 11.97 19.05
C LEU A 35 -6.52 12.75 17.75
N ILE A 36 -7.65 12.78 17.05
CA ILE A 36 -7.79 13.57 15.82
C ILE A 36 -7.59 15.07 16.12
N ASP A 37 -8.28 15.60 17.12
CA ASP A 37 -8.15 17.00 17.56
C ASP A 37 -6.69 17.33 17.98
N LEU A 38 -6.00 16.37 18.61
CA LEU A 38 -4.60 16.52 18.98
C LEU A 38 -3.71 16.69 17.74
N PHE A 39 -3.90 15.89 16.69
CA PHE A 39 -3.10 16.00 15.47
C PHE A 39 -3.41 17.28 14.69
N GLU A 40 -4.69 17.66 14.57
CA GLU A 40 -5.09 18.91 13.93
C GLU A 40 -4.48 20.14 14.63
N SER A 41 -4.49 20.16 15.96
CA SER A 41 -3.93 21.26 16.75
C SER A 41 -2.40 21.33 16.73
N HIS A 42 -1.71 20.26 16.32
CA HIS A 42 -0.25 20.18 16.18
C HIS A 42 0.23 20.43 14.74
N LEU A 43 -0.64 20.82 13.82
CA LEU A 43 -0.22 21.27 12.49
C LEU A 43 0.79 22.41 12.60
N GLY A 44 1.96 22.21 11.99
CA GLY A 44 3.09 23.12 12.05
C GLY A 44 4.00 22.92 13.27
N GLU A 45 3.62 22.13 14.28
CA GLU A 45 4.42 21.91 15.50
C GLU A 45 5.47 20.78 15.34
N PRO A 46 6.49 20.72 16.22
CA PRO A 46 7.49 19.65 16.21
C PRO A 46 6.89 18.26 16.49
N LYS A 47 7.44 17.25 15.80
CA LYS A 47 7.06 15.85 15.98
C LYS A 47 7.18 15.39 17.44
N GLY A 48 8.24 15.81 18.14
CA GLY A 48 8.50 15.43 19.52
C GLY A 48 7.45 15.97 20.49
N ASP A 49 6.88 17.15 20.22
CA ASP A 49 5.82 17.73 21.05
C ASP A 49 4.53 16.93 20.89
N LEU A 50 4.21 16.52 19.65
CA LEU A 50 3.09 15.61 19.37
C LEU A 50 3.30 14.24 20.03
N GLU A 51 4.50 13.66 19.94
CA GLU A 51 4.79 12.37 20.59
C GLU A 51 4.67 12.45 22.12
N ALA A 52 5.16 13.52 22.74
CA ALA A 52 5.00 13.74 24.17
C ALA A 52 3.52 13.88 24.56
N ALA A 53 2.73 14.61 23.78
CA ALA A 53 1.30 14.76 24.04
C ALA A 53 0.52 13.45 23.89
N ILE A 54 0.88 12.61 22.92
CA ILE A 54 0.31 11.25 22.78
C ILE A 54 0.67 10.40 24.00
N ASP A 55 1.94 10.44 24.44
CA ASP A 55 2.37 9.66 25.60
C ASP A 55 1.64 10.07 26.88
N GLU A 56 1.40 11.38 27.08
CA GLU A 56 0.61 11.91 28.19
C GLU A 56 -0.82 11.35 28.25
N LEU A 57 -1.46 11.11 27.10
CA LEU A 57 -2.79 10.47 27.04
C LEU A 57 -2.78 9.01 27.53
N THR A 58 -1.62 8.37 27.61
CA THR A 58 -1.51 6.94 27.94
C THR A 58 -1.00 6.63 29.34
N VAL A 59 -0.63 7.65 30.12
CA VAL A 59 0.08 7.49 31.42
C VAL A 59 -0.73 6.70 32.46
N ASP A 60 -2.06 6.79 32.42
CA ASP A 60 -2.96 6.18 33.42
C ASP A 60 -3.92 5.13 32.82
N ASP A 61 -3.78 4.78 31.53
CA ASP A 61 -4.77 3.96 30.82
C ASP A 61 -4.34 2.49 30.63
N THR A 62 -5.24 1.57 30.98
CA THR A 62 -5.16 0.14 30.62
C THR A 62 -5.12 -0.11 29.11
N ASP A 63 -5.58 0.87 28.31
CA ASP A 63 -5.69 0.78 26.86
C ASP A 63 -4.53 1.44 26.10
N TYR A 64 -3.35 1.59 26.72
CA TYR A 64 -2.11 2.10 26.08
C TYR A 64 -1.90 1.60 24.64
N LYS A 65 -2.08 0.29 24.40
CA LYS A 65 -1.90 -0.30 23.05
C LYS A 65 -2.93 0.20 22.03
N ILE A 66 -4.16 0.46 22.45
CA ILE A 66 -5.21 0.99 21.57
C ILE A 66 -4.87 2.44 21.23
N VAL A 67 -4.60 3.29 22.22
CA VAL A 67 -4.27 4.71 22.00
C VAL A 67 -3.05 4.84 21.08
N GLN A 68 -1.96 4.13 21.39
CA GLN A 68 -0.76 4.13 20.55
C GLN A 68 -1.01 3.54 19.16
N GLY A 69 -1.88 2.53 19.05
CA GLY A 69 -2.28 1.96 17.78
C GLY A 69 -3.08 2.94 16.90
N LEU A 70 -4.06 3.64 17.48
CA LEU A 70 -4.83 4.69 16.81
C LEU A 70 -3.92 5.86 16.40
N ALA A 71 -3.10 6.37 17.32
CA ALA A 71 -2.15 7.44 17.05
C ALA A 71 -1.14 7.05 15.97
N LYS A 72 -0.70 5.79 15.94
CA LYS A 72 0.18 5.28 14.88
C LYS A 72 -0.50 5.32 13.50
N LEU A 73 -1.80 5.05 13.42
CA LEU A 73 -2.54 5.13 12.14
C LEU A 73 -2.68 6.58 11.68
N LEU A 74 -2.94 7.52 12.59
CA LEU A 74 -2.93 8.95 12.26
C LEU A 74 -1.54 9.44 11.83
N LYS A 75 -0.46 8.95 12.46
CA LYS A 75 0.92 9.24 12.04
C LYS A 75 1.24 8.72 10.63
N ASP A 76 0.66 7.61 10.22
CA ASP A 76 0.82 7.10 8.84
C ASP A 76 0.19 8.08 7.81
N GLU A 77 -0.75 8.93 8.23
CA GLU A 77 -1.40 9.99 7.41
C GLU A 77 -0.75 11.38 7.56
N CYS A 78 0.45 11.44 8.14
CA CYS A 78 1.19 12.68 8.39
C CYS A 78 2.46 12.79 7.55
N ASP A 79 2.76 14.00 7.08
CA ASP A 79 4.09 14.34 6.55
C ASP A 79 4.86 15.21 7.53
N PHE A 80 6.08 14.75 7.87
CA PHE A 80 7.02 15.49 8.68
C PHE A 80 8.21 15.94 7.84
N LYS A 81 8.51 17.24 7.87
CA LYS A 81 9.62 17.82 7.09
C LYS A 81 10.59 18.59 7.98
N GLN A 82 11.86 18.59 7.58
CA GLN A 82 12.86 19.48 8.14
C GLN A 82 12.56 20.90 7.66
N GLN A 83 12.33 21.83 8.59
CA GLN A 83 12.10 23.24 8.28
C GLN A 83 13.16 24.11 8.94
N ALA A 84 14.09 24.62 8.12
CA ALA A 84 15.11 25.58 8.55
C ALA A 84 15.42 26.56 7.42
N ALA A 85 15.63 27.84 7.78
CA ALA A 85 15.97 28.89 6.81
C ALA A 85 17.39 28.73 6.22
N VAL A 86 18.26 28.02 6.95
CA VAL A 86 19.64 27.67 6.55
C VAL A 86 19.87 26.24 7.00
N GLU A 87 20.74 25.51 6.29
CA GLU A 87 21.15 24.15 6.64
C GLU A 87 21.52 24.03 8.15
N PRO A 88 20.86 23.15 8.93
CA PRO A 88 21.08 23.02 10.38
C PRO A 88 22.55 22.79 10.76
N ARG A 89 23.30 22.09 9.91
CA ARG A 89 24.73 21.86 10.09
C ARG A 89 25.54 23.16 10.03
N GLU A 90 25.21 24.08 9.12
CA GLU A 90 25.89 25.37 9.01
C GLU A 90 25.58 26.26 10.23
N ILE A 91 24.31 26.30 10.65
CA ILE A 91 23.89 27.00 11.88
C ILE A 91 24.71 26.51 13.08
N ARG A 92 24.79 25.19 13.29
CA ARG A 92 25.58 24.59 14.38
C ARG A 92 27.05 24.93 14.30
N GLN A 93 27.65 24.85 13.12
CA GLN A 93 29.07 25.15 12.94
C GLN A 93 29.37 26.60 13.37
N ARG A 94 28.64 27.57 12.83
CA ARG A 94 28.84 29.00 13.14
C ARG A 94 28.57 29.31 14.61
N LEU A 95 27.49 28.74 15.18
CA LEU A 95 27.16 28.89 16.60
C LEU A 95 28.29 28.35 17.48
N PHE A 96 28.80 27.15 17.21
CA PHE A 96 29.82 26.53 18.05
C PHE A 96 31.20 27.19 17.91
N GLU A 97 31.58 27.64 16.72
CA GLU A 97 32.80 28.42 16.50
C GLU A 97 32.74 29.74 17.30
N ARG A 98 31.63 30.47 17.19
CA ARG A 98 31.45 31.76 17.88
C ARG A 98 31.26 31.62 19.39
N ALA A 99 30.62 30.54 19.82
CA ALA A 99 30.51 30.12 21.21
C ALA A 99 31.91 29.88 21.84
N ASN A 100 32.81 29.24 21.10
CA ASN A 100 34.17 28.97 21.55
C ASN A 100 34.97 30.27 21.78
N ASP A 101 34.80 31.29 20.93
CA ASP A 101 35.43 32.60 21.10
C ASP A 101 34.90 33.35 22.34
N SER A 102 33.68 33.04 22.77
CA SER A 102 33.00 33.64 23.93
C SER A 102 33.10 32.79 25.21
N TYR A 103 34.01 31.81 25.26
CA TYR A 103 34.11 30.88 26.38
C TYR A 103 34.57 31.53 27.71
N PRO A 104 34.03 31.12 28.89
CA PRO A 104 32.87 30.23 29.10
C PRO A 104 31.55 30.99 28.96
N ILE A 105 30.59 30.39 28.25
CA ILE A 105 29.25 30.94 27.96
C ILE A 105 28.33 30.92 29.20
N VAL A 106 28.66 30.10 30.21
CA VAL A 106 27.96 30.07 31.50
C VAL A 106 29.02 30.14 32.59
N ARG A 107 29.09 31.27 33.32
CA ARG A 107 30.11 31.46 34.36
C ARG A 107 29.64 31.11 35.78
N GLN A 108 28.34 31.18 36.10
CA GLN A 108 27.76 30.72 37.38
C GLN A 108 26.22 30.84 37.36
N PRO A 109 25.45 29.91 37.95
CA PRO A 109 23.98 29.94 37.97
C PRO A 109 23.42 30.91 39.04
N THR A 110 23.94 32.14 39.11
CA THR A 110 23.55 33.12 40.14
C THR A 110 23.05 34.43 39.54
N LEU A 111 21.73 34.63 39.65
CA LEU A 111 21.01 35.92 39.73
C LEU A 111 21.60 37.08 38.90
N GLY A 112 21.48 36.97 37.58
CA GLY A 112 21.67 38.03 36.60
C GLY A 112 21.51 37.39 35.22
N GLU A 113 20.67 37.96 34.36
CA GLU A 113 20.35 37.39 33.05
C GLU A 113 21.62 37.10 32.25
N ASP A 114 21.97 35.81 32.09
CA ASP A 114 23.10 35.35 31.26
C ASP A 114 22.78 35.63 29.77
N THR A 115 22.91 36.89 29.33
CA THR A 115 22.61 37.33 27.96
C THR A 115 23.62 36.85 26.93
N GLN A 116 24.75 36.28 27.35
CA GLN A 116 25.81 35.81 26.44
C GLN A 116 25.32 34.75 25.44
N LYS A 117 24.36 33.90 25.83
CA LYS A 117 23.72 32.95 24.91
C LYS A 117 22.96 33.71 23.81
N LEU A 118 22.13 34.69 24.18
CA LEU A 118 21.36 35.51 23.25
C LEU A 118 22.27 36.31 22.31
N GLU A 119 23.40 36.83 22.81
CA GLU A 119 24.39 37.56 22.00
C GLU A 119 25.03 36.66 20.93
N VAL A 120 25.42 35.43 21.28
CA VAL A 120 25.98 34.46 20.31
C VAL A 120 24.95 34.11 19.25
N TYR A 121 23.72 33.79 19.64
CA TYR A 121 22.66 33.47 18.68
C TYR A 121 22.29 34.66 17.80
N SER A 122 22.16 35.86 18.36
CA SER A 122 21.84 37.08 17.59
C SER A 122 22.91 37.35 16.55
N ALA A 123 24.18 37.23 16.93
CA ALA A 123 25.26 37.55 16.04
C ALA A 123 25.44 36.52 14.90
N VAL A 124 25.14 35.24 15.16
CA VAL A 124 25.07 34.22 14.09
C VAL A 124 23.83 34.41 13.22
N ALA A 125 22.69 34.74 13.81
CA ALA A 125 21.47 35.04 13.06
C ALA A 125 21.68 36.22 12.10
N ASP A 126 22.31 37.30 12.58
CA ASP A 126 22.67 38.47 11.75
C ASP A 126 23.65 38.10 10.64
N GLU A 127 24.65 37.24 10.93
CA GLU A 127 25.65 36.78 9.94
C GLU A 127 25.02 35.91 8.84
N LEU A 128 24.04 35.08 9.21
CA LEU A 128 23.30 34.21 8.29
C LEU A 128 22.11 34.92 7.62
N GLY A 129 21.79 36.16 8.02
CA GLY A 129 20.67 36.93 7.47
C GLY A 129 19.29 36.39 7.85
N ILE A 130 19.17 35.69 8.98
CA ILE A 130 17.93 35.08 9.47
C ILE A 130 17.51 35.68 10.81
N SER A 131 16.27 35.44 11.23
CA SER A 131 15.82 35.88 12.56
C SER A 131 16.49 35.06 13.67
N LEU A 132 16.62 35.66 14.86
CA LEU A 132 17.11 34.95 16.06
C LEU A 132 16.33 33.66 16.32
N GLU A 133 15.02 33.72 16.17
CA GLU A 133 14.11 32.58 16.34
C GLU A 133 14.37 31.50 15.28
N ALA A 134 14.54 31.88 14.01
CA ALA A 134 14.86 30.94 12.94
C ALA A 134 16.23 30.29 13.15
N CYS A 135 17.22 31.04 13.65
CA CYS A 135 18.53 30.50 14.01
C CYS A 135 18.43 29.51 15.18
N TYR A 136 17.61 29.81 16.19
CA TYR A 136 17.42 28.94 17.35
C TYR A 136 16.70 27.64 16.96
N ARG A 137 15.57 27.73 16.27
CA ARG A 137 14.79 26.58 15.81
C ARG A 137 15.56 25.76 14.77
N GLY A 138 16.26 26.42 13.85
CA GLY A 138 16.99 25.77 12.76
C GLY A 138 18.21 24.96 13.20
N MET A 139 18.76 25.21 14.39
CA MET A 139 19.99 24.56 14.87
C MET A 139 19.91 23.01 14.88
N TYR A 140 18.75 22.46 15.25
CA TYR A 140 18.53 21.01 15.35
C TYR A 140 17.31 20.55 14.56
N ALA A 141 16.86 21.34 13.58
CA ALA A 141 15.69 20.99 12.75
C ALA A 141 15.89 19.71 11.91
N ASP A 142 17.12 19.21 11.80
CA ASP A 142 17.47 17.92 11.17
C ASP A 142 17.22 16.70 12.07
N LEU A 143 17.01 16.87 13.37
CA LEU A 143 16.64 15.78 14.28
C LEU A 143 15.18 15.38 14.06
N ASP A 144 14.88 14.09 14.18
CA ASP A 144 13.56 13.54 13.86
C ASP A 144 12.44 14.19 14.69
N ASP A 145 12.65 14.34 16.00
CA ASP A 145 11.73 15.00 16.94
C ASP A 145 11.48 16.48 16.61
N ASN A 146 12.41 17.14 15.91
CA ASN A 146 12.29 18.55 15.55
C ASN A 146 11.72 18.79 14.15
N LYS A 147 11.50 17.73 13.37
CA LYS A 147 10.75 17.86 12.11
C LYS A 147 9.35 18.35 12.41
N ARG A 148 8.82 19.20 11.55
CA ARG A 148 7.49 19.78 11.73
C ARG A 148 6.45 18.98 10.97
N LEU A 149 5.28 18.83 11.58
CA LEU A 149 4.10 18.31 10.92
C LEU A 149 3.63 19.33 9.88
N VAL A 150 3.84 19.05 8.59
CA VAL A 150 3.48 19.98 7.50
C VAL A 150 2.15 19.63 6.84
N ARG A 151 1.73 18.37 6.93
CA ARG A 151 0.47 17.86 6.42
C ARG A 151 -0.10 16.80 7.35
N PHE A 152 -1.41 16.83 7.54
CA PHE A 152 -2.18 15.78 8.20
C PHE A 152 -3.50 15.62 7.42
N GLY A 153 -3.72 14.45 6.81
CA GLY A 153 -4.84 14.27 5.89
C GLY A 153 -4.76 15.23 4.70
N GLU A 154 -5.87 15.92 4.38
CA GLU A 154 -5.90 16.99 3.37
C GLU A 154 -5.42 18.36 3.89
N GLN A 155 -5.19 18.52 5.19
CA GLN A 155 -4.81 19.80 5.77
C GLN A 155 -3.29 20.02 5.64
N THR A 156 -2.90 21.17 5.10
CA THR A 156 -1.50 21.58 4.94
C THR A 156 -1.24 22.93 5.58
N VAL A 157 -0.02 23.15 6.10
CA VAL A 157 0.38 24.45 6.63
C VAL A 157 0.57 25.47 5.49
N ASP A 158 -0.02 26.67 5.63
CA ASP A 158 0.08 27.77 4.66
C ASP A 158 1.54 28.07 4.24
N GLY A 159 1.80 28.11 2.93
CA GLY A 159 3.11 28.43 2.35
C GLY A 159 3.98 27.23 1.96
N TYR A 160 3.47 26.01 2.09
CA TYR A 160 4.02 24.83 1.43
C TYR A 160 3.24 24.58 0.13
N ASP A 161 3.75 25.09 -1.00
CA ASP A 161 3.22 24.74 -2.33
C ASP A 161 3.55 23.27 -2.65
N GLU A 162 2.59 22.56 -3.23
CA GLU A 162 2.61 21.11 -3.59
C GLU A 162 3.72 20.70 -4.59
N GLU A 163 4.62 21.60 -5.01
CA GLU A 163 5.59 21.34 -6.07
C GLU A 163 6.86 20.59 -5.61
N GLU A 164 7.12 20.45 -4.30
CA GLU A 164 8.21 19.63 -3.76
C GLU A 164 7.70 18.42 -2.97
N SER A 165 6.96 17.52 -3.63
CA SER A 165 6.79 16.15 -3.13
C SER A 165 8.11 15.38 -3.27
N ASP A 166 9.06 15.71 -2.41
CA ASP A 166 10.35 15.02 -2.35
C ASP A 166 10.08 13.60 -1.83
N THR A 167 10.24 12.64 -2.74
CA THR A 167 9.98 11.20 -2.62
C THR A 167 10.86 10.59 -1.52
N SER A 168 10.48 10.72 -0.25
CA SER A 168 11.23 10.17 0.87
C SER A 168 10.60 8.89 1.42
N THR A 169 10.95 7.79 0.77
CA THR A 169 11.37 6.51 1.38
C THR A 169 10.48 5.89 2.48
N THR A 170 9.35 5.32 2.07
CA THR A 170 8.82 4.07 2.65
C THR A 170 8.99 2.94 1.63
N LYS A 171 10.25 2.68 1.23
CA LYS A 171 10.59 1.57 0.33
C LYS A 171 10.51 0.23 1.05
N LEU A 172 9.29 -0.29 1.23
CA LEU A 172 9.10 -1.74 1.45
C LEU A 172 7.70 -2.24 1.08
N THR A 173 7.08 -1.72 0.03
CA THR A 173 6.10 -2.41 -0.82
C THR A 173 6.09 -1.69 -2.17
N GLY A 174 5.52 -2.31 -3.21
CA GLY A 174 5.60 -1.82 -4.59
C GLY A 174 5.27 -0.33 -4.72
N ASN A 175 5.95 0.34 -5.64
CA ASN A 175 5.63 1.70 -6.04
C ASN A 175 4.15 1.79 -6.43
N SER A 176 3.36 2.40 -5.55
CA SER A 176 2.11 3.05 -5.88
C SER A 176 1.95 4.19 -4.88
N GLU A 177 2.55 5.34 -5.20
CA GLU A 177 2.16 6.63 -4.62
C GLU A 177 0.74 6.92 -5.11
N GLN A 178 -0.28 6.35 -4.48
CA GLN A 178 -1.66 6.74 -4.67
C GLN A 178 -2.38 6.72 -3.33
N GLU A 179 -2.90 7.90 -2.95
CA GLU A 179 -3.78 8.13 -1.81
C GLU A 179 -4.95 7.14 -1.84
N TYR A 180 -5.16 6.49 -0.69
CA TYR A 180 -6.34 5.69 -0.44
C TYR A 180 -7.53 6.65 -0.33
N ASP A 181 -8.51 6.49 -1.21
CA ASP A 181 -9.62 7.42 -1.43
C ASP A 181 -10.68 7.29 -0.30
N GLN A 182 -10.29 7.76 0.88
CA GLN A 182 -11.11 8.30 1.97
C GLN A 182 -10.23 9.34 2.71
N THR A 183 -10.35 10.61 2.34
CA THR A 183 -9.40 11.64 2.76
C THR A 183 -9.67 12.27 4.12
N GLU A 184 -10.88 12.13 4.68
CA GLU A 184 -11.21 12.70 6.00
C GLU A 184 -10.90 11.69 7.13
N GLN A 185 -10.00 12.08 8.03
CA GLN A 185 -9.64 11.31 9.23
C GLN A 185 -10.74 11.40 10.29
N THR A 186 -11.92 10.86 9.98
CA THR A 186 -13.06 10.81 10.90
C THR A 186 -12.87 9.77 12.00
N VAL A 187 -13.63 9.90 13.09
CA VAL A 187 -13.67 8.88 14.17
C VAL A 187 -14.04 7.50 13.64
N ASP A 188 -15.06 7.42 12.78
CA ASP A 188 -15.52 6.15 12.22
C ASP A 188 -14.44 5.52 11.33
N TRP A 189 -13.77 6.33 10.50
CA TRP A 189 -12.62 5.89 9.71
C TRP A 189 -11.50 5.33 10.61
N LEU A 190 -11.12 6.05 11.67
CA LEU A 190 -9.98 5.66 12.51
C LEU A 190 -10.23 4.33 13.25
N LEU A 191 -11.44 4.15 13.80
CA LEU A 191 -11.82 2.91 14.50
C LEU A 191 -11.93 1.73 13.52
N ALA A 192 -12.53 1.94 12.35
CA ALA A 192 -12.58 0.94 11.28
C ALA A 192 -11.17 0.54 10.82
N ARG A 193 -10.32 1.54 10.54
CA ARG A 193 -8.93 1.37 10.11
C ARG A 193 -8.11 0.63 11.14
N TYR A 194 -8.39 0.84 12.43
CA TYR A 194 -7.75 0.14 13.54
C TYR A 194 -8.11 -1.35 13.60
N ASN A 195 -9.39 -1.70 13.50
CA ASN A 195 -9.80 -3.11 13.43
C ASN A 195 -9.18 -3.81 12.22
N LEU A 196 -9.21 -3.17 11.05
CA LEU A 196 -8.55 -3.71 9.87
C LEU A 196 -7.05 -3.86 10.08
N ALA A 197 -6.38 -2.87 10.68
CA ALA A 197 -4.94 -2.94 10.95
C ALA A 197 -4.56 -4.04 11.97
N LEU A 198 -5.43 -4.38 12.92
CA LEU A 198 -5.24 -5.52 13.81
C LEU A 198 -5.26 -6.84 13.02
N ALA A 199 -6.20 -7.00 12.08
CA ALA A 199 -6.25 -8.16 11.20
C ALA A 199 -5.02 -8.23 10.27
N GLN A 200 -4.61 -7.09 9.70
CA GLN A 200 -3.40 -7.01 8.87
C GLN A 200 -2.14 -7.43 9.66
N ALA A 201 -2.03 -7.03 10.92
CA ALA A 201 -0.86 -7.37 11.74
C ALA A 201 -0.74 -8.88 12.03
N VAL A 202 -1.85 -9.60 12.12
CA VAL A 202 -1.83 -11.07 12.26
C VAL A 202 -1.25 -11.75 11.00
N LEU A 203 -1.45 -11.16 9.83
CA LEU A 203 -1.00 -11.71 8.55
C LEU A 203 0.50 -11.54 8.28
N TYR A 204 1.25 -10.80 9.10
CA TYR A 204 2.68 -10.61 8.87
C TYR A 204 3.48 -11.92 8.86
N ASP A 205 3.02 -12.90 9.64
CA ASP A 205 3.61 -14.24 9.71
C ASP A 205 2.77 -15.29 8.95
N ALA A 206 1.88 -14.86 8.05
CA ALA A 206 1.14 -15.75 7.17
C ALA A 206 2.05 -16.40 6.12
N SER A 207 1.90 -17.71 5.93
CA SER A 207 2.57 -18.46 4.86
C SER A 207 1.66 -18.70 3.65
N GLU A 208 0.39 -18.99 3.90
CA GLU A 208 -0.62 -19.27 2.88
C GLU A 208 -1.90 -18.52 3.24
N MET A 209 -2.63 -18.06 2.23
CA MET A 209 -3.93 -17.43 2.36
C MET A 209 -4.84 -17.95 1.25
N ARG A 210 -6.03 -18.39 1.63
CA ARG A 210 -7.10 -18.79 0.73
C ARG A 210 -8.23 -17.80 0.88
N ILE A 211 -8.75 -17.32 -0.23
CA ILE A 211 -9.88 -16.40 -0.25
C ILE A 211 -10.99 -16.95 -1.12
N ARG A 212 -12.22 -16.59 -0.80
CA ARG A 212 -13.41 -16.84 -1.63
C ARG A 212 -14.19 -15.56 -1.77
N VAL A 213 -14.59 -15.26 -3.00
CA VAL A 213 -15.36 -14.07 -3.35
C VAL A 213 -16.46 -14.46 -4.33
N TRP A 214 -17.67 -13.93 -4.14
CA TRP A 214 -18.83 -14.23 -5.00
C TRP A 214 -19.25 -13.04 -5.87
N ASP A 215 -18.73 -11.86 -5.56
CA ASP A 215 -19.02 -10.60 -6.21
C ASP A 215 -17.74 -9.76 -6.24
N HIS A 216 -17.72 -8.74 -7.10
CA HIS A 216 -16.58 -7.81 -7.24
C HIS A 216 -15.20 -8.50 -7.39
N PHE A 217 -15.17 -9.73 -7.92
CA PHE A 217 -13.95 -10.54 -8.04
C PHE A 217 -12.89 -9.89 -8.95
N GLY A 218 -13.31 -9.16 -10.00
CA GLY A 218 -12.40 -8.37 -10.84
C GLY A 218 -11.57 -7.39 -10.02
N THR A 219 -12.21 -6.59 -9.16
CA THR A 219 -11.56 -5.67 -8.23
C THR A 219 -10.62 -6.40 -7.26
N VAL A 220 -11.07 -7.50 -6.64
CA VAL A 220 -10.25 -8.24 -5.68
C VAL A 220 -9.00 -8.82 -6.35
N PHE A 221 -9.14 -9.43 -7.52
CA PHE A 221 -8.03 -10.01 -8.24
C PHE A 221 -7.09 -8.96 -8.84
N SER A 222 -7.61 -7.77 -9.14
CA SER A 222 -6.78 -6.60 -9.42
C SER A 222 -5.84 -6.30 -8.24
N TYR A 223 -6.36 -6.24 -7.01
CA TYR A 223 -5.51 -6.07 -5.82
C TYR A 223 -4.52 -7.23 -5.60
N VAL A 224 -4.90 -8.48 -5.91
CA VAL A 224 -3.97 -9.62 -5.87
C VAL A 224 -2.78 -9.38 -6.81
N LYS A 225 -3.04 -8.88 -8.03
CA LYS A 225 -2.01 -8.52 -9.01
C LYS A 225 -1.18 -7.31 -8.54
N LEU A 226 -1.81 -6.26 -8.04
CA LEU A 226 -1.16 -5.03 -7.53
C LEU A 226 -0.12 -5.35 -6.45
N PHE A 227 -0.46 -6.22 -5.51
CA PHE A 227 0.47 -6.63 -4.45
C PHE A 227 1.47 -7.70 -4.88
N GLY A 228 1.43 -8.13 -6.15
CA GLY A 228 2.36 -9.11 -6.71
C GLY A 228 2.28 -10.46 -5.99
N LEU A 229 1.05 -10.88 -5.67
CA LEU A 229 0.77 -12.18 -5.07
C LEU A 229 0.65 -13.22 -6.18
N MET A 230 1.43 -14.30 -6.05
CA MET A 230 1.19 -15.51 -6.81
C MET A 230 -0.10 -16.16 -6.35
N HIS A 231 -0.87 -16.60 -7.32
CA HIS A 231 -2.22 -17.07 -7.10
C HIS A 231 -2.58 -18.21 -8.03
N ARG A 232 -3.48 -19.07 -7.57
CA ARG A 232 -4.25 -20.01 -8.39
C ARG A 232 -5.72 -19.73 -8.12
N ILE A 233 -6.52 -19.62 -9.17
CA ILE A 233 -7.92 -19.24 -9.05
C ILE A 233 -8.76 -20.41 -9.55
N TYR A 234 -9.78 -20.77 -8.78
CA TYR A 234 -10.67 -21.89 -9.02
C TYR A 234 -12.12 -21.38 -9.04
N PRO A 235 -12.95 -21.75 -10.03
CA PRO A 235 -14.36 -21.41 -9.99
C PRO A 235 -15.06 -22.16 -8.85
N ILE A 236 -15.98 -21.49 -8.16
CA ILE A 236 -16.77 -22.07 -7.05
C ILE A 236 -18.26 -21.85 -7.26
N ASP A 237 -19.08 -22.75 -6.71
CA ASP A 237 -20.54 -22.60 -6.66
C ASP A 237 -21.00 -21.65 -5.55
N VAL A 238 -22.32 -21.52 -5.39
CA VAL A 238 -22.95 -20.65 -4.38
C VAL A 238 -22.61 -21.05 -2.94
N ASP A 239 -22.25 -22.32 -2.71
CA ASP A 239 -21.88 -22.88 -1.41
C ASP A 239 -20.37 -22.83 -1.15
N GLY A 240 -19.57 -22.37 -2.12
CA GLY A 240 -18.12 -22.28 -2.03
C GLY A 240 -17.39 -23.58 -2.33
N THR A 241 -18.04 -24.50 -3.05
CA THR A 241 -17.42 -25.73 -3.53
C THR A 241 -16.82 -25.50 -4.91
N ARG A 242 -15.60 -25.97 -5.16
CA ARG A 242 -14.97 -25.89 -6.48
C ARG A 242 -15.81 -26.64 -7.52
N VAL A 243 -15.95 -26.03 -8.69
CA VAL A 243 -16.62 -26.61 -9.86
C VAL A 243 -15.62 -26.78 -11.00
N ASP A 244 -15.93 -27.64 -11.97
CA ASP A 244 -15.03 -27.96 -13.07
C ASP A 244 -15.11 -26.94 -14.23
N SER A 245 -16.14 -26.10 -14.27
CA SER A 245 -16.38 -25.14 -15.36
C SER A 245 -16.71 -23.76 -14.84
N LYS A 246 -16.19 -22.73 -15.52
CA LYS A 246 -16.55 -21.33 -15.23
C LYS A 246 -18.03 -21.02 -15.47
N ASP A 247 -18.70 -21.76 -16.36
CA ASP A 247 -20.11 -21.52 -16.68
C ASP A 247 -21.05 -21.88 -15.51
N ASP A 248 -20.58 -22.75 -14.61
CA ASP A 248 -21.27 -23.14 -13.39
C ASP A 248 -20.82 -22.32 -12.15
N ALA A 249 -19.91 -21.36 -12.34
CA ALA A 249 -19.34 -20.57 -11.26
C ALA A 249 -20.31 -19.50 -10.74
N ALA A 250 -20.51 -19.46 -9.42
CA ALA A 250 -21.14 -18.36 -8.71
C ALA A 250 -20.13 -17.41 -8.06
N GLY A 251 -18.84 -17.75 -8.10
CA GLY A 251 -17.74 -17.00 -7.50
C GLY A 251 -16.41 -17.66 -7.80
N TYR A 252 -15.35 -17.19 -7.12
CA TYR A 252 -14.01 -17.73 -7.26
C TYR A 252 -13.31 -17.92 -5.92
N GLU A 253 -12.57 -19.02 -5.80
CA GLU A 253 -11.59 -19.23 -4.73
C GLU A 253 -10.20 -18.94 -5.27
N ALA A 254 -9.38 -18.19 -4.53
CA ALA A 254 -7.97 -18.03 -4.85
C ALA A 254 -7.06 -18.52 -3.72
N GLU A 255 -6.10 -19.36 -4.08
CA GLU A 255 -4.98 -19.74 -3.23
C GLU A 255 -3.82 -18.78 -3.48
N LEU A 256 -3.42 -18.06 -2.44
CA LEU A 256 -2.33 -17.09 -2.43
C LEU A 256 -1.17 -17.69 -1.63
N ASP A 257 -0.10 -18.09 -2.31
CA ASP A 257 1.08 -18.72 -1.69
C ASP A 257 2.38 -18.19 -2.31
N GLY A 258 3.46 -18.20 -1.54
CA GLY A 258 4.80 -17.87 -2.00
C GLY A 258 5.50 -19.06 -2.67
N PRO A 259 6.61 -18.85 -3.39
CA PRO A 259 7.26 -19.91 -4.18
C PRO A 259 8.03 -20.93 -3.32
N VAL A 260 7.92 -20.76 -2.00
CA VAL A 260 8.88 -21.17 -1.00
C VAL A 260 8.15 -21.60 0.28
N SER A 261 6.92 -22.11 0.17
CA SER A 261 6.21 -22.77 1.30
C SER A 261 7.06 -23.88 1.99
N LEU A 262 8.15 -24.33 1.35
CA LEU A 262 9.13 -25.27 1.92
C LEU A 262 10.51 -24.69 2.35
N PHE A 263 10.95 -23.48 1.95
CA PHE A 263 12.35 -23.05 2.14
C PHE A 263 12.57 -21.59 2.53
N ARG A 264 12.06 -21.17 3.70
CA ARG A 264 12.46 -20.03 4.57
C ARG A 264 11.32 -19.05 4.84
N LYS A 265 11.10 -18.84 6.14
CA LYS A 265 10.38 -17.73 6.79
C LYS A 265 10.70 -16.39 6.12
N SER A 266 9.97 -16.01 5.08
CA SER A 266 10.09 -14.67 4.48
C SER A 266 8.83 -13.89 4.78
N GLN A 267 8.87 -13.05 5.83
CA GLN A 267 7.79 -12.14 6.24
C GLN A 267 7.35 -11.19 5.10
N LYS A 268 8.12 -11.11 4.01
CA LYS A 268 7.78 -10.30 2.84
C LYS A 268 6.45 -10.68 2.21
N TYR A 269 6.08 -11.97 2.22
CA TYR A 269 4.84 -12.44 1.59
C TYR A 269 3.63 -12.21 2.50
N GLY A 270 3.77 -12.46 3.82
CA GLY A 270 2.77 -12.10 4.82
C GLY A 270 2.44 -10.59 4.82
N ILE A 271 3.44 -9.72 4.65
CA ILE A 271 3.20 -8.28 4.48
C ILE A 271 2.39 -7.96 3.20
N ARG A 272 2.62 -8.66 2.08
CA ARG A 272 1.82 -8.48 0.86
C ARG A 272 0.39 -8.95 1.06
N MET A 273 0.18 -10.08 1.73
CA MET A 273 -1.14 -10.58 2.12
C MET A 273 -1.85 -9.61 3.06
N ALA A 274 -1.13 -9.03 4.02
CA ALA A 274 -1.66 -8.00 4.92
C ALA A 274 -2.09 -6.74 4.15
N ASN A 275 -1.30 -6.29 3.18
CA ASN A 275 -1.69 -5.17 2.32
C ASN A 275 -2.84 -5.52 1.38
N PHE A 276 -2.99 -6.79 0.98
CA PHE A 276 -4.11 -7.24 0.16
C PHE A 276 -5.45 -7.31 0.93
N LEU A 277 -5.43 -7.68 2.22
CA LEU A 277 -6.64 -7.87 3.04
C LEU A 277 -7.75 -6.80 2.89
N PRO A 278 -7.46 -5.49 2.84
CA PRO A 278 -8.47 -4.45 2.65
C PRO A 278 -9.28 -4.57 1.36
N ALA A 279 -8.83 -5.33 0.36
CA ALA A 279 -9.60 -5.57 -0.85
C ALA A 279 -10.83 -6.47 -0.61
N LEU A 280 -10.78 -7.39 0.38
CA LEU A 280 -11.87 -8.34 0.61
C LEU A 280 -13.17 -7.67 1.09
N PRO A 281 -13.15 -6.71 2.04
CA PRO A 281 -14.36 -5.99 2.44
C PRO A 281 -14.94 -5.05 1.36
N LEU A 282 -14.39 -5.01 0.15
CA LEU A 282 -15.05 -4.38 -1.01
C LEU A 282 -16.13 -5.29 -1.60
N CYS A 283 -16.11 -6.60 -1.28
CA CYS A 283 -17.14 -7.55 -1.67
C CYS A 283 -18.29 -7.56 -0.65
N ASP A 284 -19.51 -7.75 -1.14
CA ASP A 284 -20.70 -8.00 -0.33
C ASP A 284 -20.63 -9.39 0.36
N ARG A 285 -19.97 -10.36 -0.27
CA ARG A 285 -19.75 -11.70 0.29
C ARG A 285 -18.32 -12.19 0.04
N TRP A 286 -17.61 -12.48 1.12
CA TRP A 286 -16.25 -12.99 1.08
C TRP A 286 -15.90 -13.86 2.29
N GLU A 287 -14.91 -14.74 2.10
CA GLU A 287 -14.29 -15.55 3.14
C GLU A 287 -12.77 -15.55 2.96
N MET A 288 -12.02 -15.61 4.06
CA MET A 288 -10.57 -15.73 4.09
C MET A 288 -10.13 -16.74 5.14
N ASN A 289 -9.18 -17.59 4.78
CA ASN A 289 -8.46 -18.46 5.69
C ASN A 289 -6.95 -18.33 5.44
N ALA A 290 -6.18 -18.02 6.46
CA ALA A 290 -4.72 -17.97 6.40
C ALA A 290 -4.07 -18.93 7.41
N GLU A 291 -2.92 -19.47 7.01
CA GLU A 291 -2.03 -20.24 7.88
C GLU A 291 -0.95 -19.30 8.44
N ILE A 292 -0.95 -19.12 9.76
CA ILE A 292 -0.03 -18.25 10.50
C ILE A 292 1.05 -19.11 11.13
N LEU A 293 2.31 -18.83 10.81
CA LEU A 293 3.44 -19.55 11.39
C LEU A 293 3.69 -19.09 12.83
N ASP A 294 3.88 -20.05 13.73
CA ASP A 294 4.38 -19.76 15.07
C ASP A 294 5.88 -19.42 14.99
N ASP A 295 6.30 -18.44 15.78
CA ASP A 295 7.67 -17.96 15.78
C ASP A 295 8.62 -18.99 16.45
N ASP A 296 8.06 -19.80 17.37
CA ASP A 296 8.76 -20.87 18.07
C ASP A 296 9.17 -22.03 17.16
N ALA A 297 10.33 -22.63 17.45
CA ALA A 297 11.01 -23.63 16.63
C ALA A 297 10.25 -24.96 16.39
N THR A 298 8.98 -25.05 16.82
CA THR A 298 8.14 -26.24 16.80
C THR A 298 7.23 -26.37 15.58
N ARG A 299 7.42 -25.65 14.46
CA ARG A 299 6.67 -25.86 13.19
C ARG A 299 5.14 -25.99 13.38
N THR A 300 4.59 -25.36 14.41
CA THR A 300 3.16 -25.30 14.65
C THR A 300 2.63 -24.11 13.89
N SER A 301 1.50 -24.30 13.21
CA SER A 301 0.78 -23.22 12.55
C SER A 301 -0.57 -23.03 13.23
N HIS A 302 -1.08 -21.82 13.10
CA HIS A 302 -2.41 -21.47 13.55
C HIS A 302 -3.26 -21.03 12.37
N GLN A 303 -4.56 -21.29 12.47
CA GLN A 303 -5.54 -20.83 11.50
C GLN A 303 -5.97 -19.41 11.85
N PHE A 304 -6.10 -18.56 10.86
CA PHE A 304 -6.73 -17.25 10.99
C PHE A 304 -7.82 -17.14 9.93
N THR A 305 -9.07 -17.09 10.38
CA THR A 305 -10.22 -16.98 9.48
C THR A 305 -10.90 -15.63 9.67
N LEU A 306 -11.33 -15.04 8.57
CA LEU A 306 -12.24 -13.90 8.55
C LEU A 306 -13.32 -14.09 7.49
N ASP A 307 -14.49 -13.52 7.72
CA ASP A 307 -15.57 -13.45 6.74
C ASP A 307 -16.32 -12.12 6.85
N THR A 308 -17.33 -11.94 6.00
CA THR A 308 -18.16 -10.72 5.96
C THR A 308 -18.79 -10.36 7.33
N THR A 309 -18.98 -11.33 8.23
CA THR A 309 -19.59 -11.09 9.55
C THR A 309 -18.66 -10.42 10.55
N ASP A 310 -17.34 -10.35 10.27
CA ASP A 310 -16.37 -9.65 11.12
C ASP A 310 -16.49 -8.11 11.03
N GLY A 311 -17.31 -7.59 10.11
CA GLY A 311 -17.65 -6.16 10.05
C GLY A 311 -16.46 -5.25 9.73
N LEU A 312 -15.44 -5.77 9.06
CA LEU A 312 -14.30 -4.99 8.59
C LEU A 312 -14.73 -4.01 7.50
N VAL A 313 -14.16 -2.80 7.53
CA VAL A 313 -14.44 -1.75 6.55
C VAL A 313 -13.15 -1.45 5.80
N SER A 314 -13.23 -1.46 4.48
CA SER A 314 -12.09 -1.12 3.64
C SER A 314 -11.83 0.39 3.62
N HIS A 315 -10.54 0.75 3.55
CA HIS A 315 -10.08 2.09 3.18
C HIS A 315 -9.68 2.16 1.70
N TYR A 316 -9.81 1.06 0.97
CA TYR A 316 -9.57 1.01 -0.47
C TYR A 316 -10.82 1.47 -1.19
N SER A 317 -10.65 1.97 -2.41
CA SER A 317 -11.78 2.33 -3.26
C SER A 317 -11.94 1.32 -4.38
N THR A 318 -13.19 1.10 -4.79
CA THR A 318 -13.52 0.33 -5.99
C THR A 318 -13.04 1.01 -7.27
N GLY A 319 -12.54 2.25 -7.18
CA GLY A 319 -12.06 3.09 -8.29
C GLY A 319 -10.56 3.00 -8.58
N GLN A 320 -9.76 2.27 -7.79
CA GLN A 320 -8.36 1.97 -8.11
C GLN A 320 -8.31 0.94 -9.24
N GLN A 321 -8.52 1.43 -10.46
CA GLN A 321 -8.71 0.59 -11.65
C GLN A 321 -7.41 0.10 -12.26
N PHE A 322 -6.23 0.40 -11.72
CA PHE A 322 -4.94 0.05 -12.33
C PHE A 322 -3.97 -0.57 -11.32
N ASP A 323 -3.48 -1.77 -11.63
CA ASP A 323 -2.65 -2.57 -10.72
C ASP A 323 -1.16 -2.23 -10.89
N SER A 324 -0.82 -1.41 -11.89
CA SER A 324 0.52 -0.87 -12.08
C SER A 324 0.52 0.53 -12.71
N ASP A 325 1.59 1.28 -12.45
CA ASP A 325 1.85 2.57 -13.13
C ASP A 325 1.87 2.41 -14.66
N ILE A 326 2.28 1.24 -15.16
CA ILE A 326 2.38 0.92 -16.58
C ILE A 326 0.98 0.81 -17.19
N GLU A 327 0.08 0.04 -16.57
CA GLU A 327 -1.33 -0.11 -16.98
C GLU A 327 -2.05 1.25 -16.97
N ARG A 328 -1.90 2.02 -15.90
CA ARG A 328 -2.50 3.36 -15.78
C ARG A 328 -1.99 4.30 -16.86
N THR A 329 -0.69 4.26 -17.12
CA THR A 329 -0.07 5.09 -18.17
C THR A 329 -0.54 4.66 -19.55
N LEU A 330 -0.71 3.35 -19.78
CA LEU A 330 -1.25 2.82 -21.03
C LEU A 330 -2.67 3.32 -21.26
N ALA A 331 -3.57 3.16 -20.28
CA ALA A 331 -4.95 3.62 -20.39
C ALA A 331 -5.06 5.14 -20.62
N ARG A 332 -4.33 5.95 -19.86
CA ARG A 332 -4.28 7.42 -20.06
C ARG A 332 -3.73 7.82 -21.43
N LYS A 333 -2.78 7.06 -21.98
CA LYS A 333 -2.29 7.28 -23.35
C LYS A 333 -3.35 6.88 -24.37
N TRP A 334 -4.11 5.81 -24.10
CA TRP A 334 -5.16 5.30 -24.97
C TRP A 334 -6.32 6.29 -25.13
N GLU A 335 -6.77 6.90 -24.03
CA GLU A 335 -7.80 7.97 -24.05
C GLU A 335 -7.43 9.16 -24.96
N ARG A 336 -6.13 9.40 -25.15
CA ARG A 336 -5.59 10.50 -25.96
C ARG A 336 -5.17 10.06 -27.36
N ALA A 337 -5.20 8.76 -27.65
CA ALA A 337 -4.76 8.21 -28.92
C ALA A 337 -5.86 8.37 -29.98
N ASN A 338 -5.43 8.61 -31.22
CA ASN A 338 -6.34 8.65 -32.36
C ASN A 338 -6.39 7.25 -32.99
N THR A 339 -7.24 6.38 -32.45
CA THR A 339 -7.48 5.00 -32.90
C THR A 339 -8.96 4.65 -32.76
N GLU A 340 -9.46 3.75 -33.59
CA GLU A 340 -10.81 3.20 -33.48
C GLU A 340 -10.89 2.07 -32.44
N TRP A 341 -9.74 1.53 -32.01
CA TRP A 341 -9.66 0.48 -31.00
C TRP A 341 -9.86 1.06 -29.59
N GLU A 342 -10.81 0.50 -28.85
CA GLU A 342 -11.12 0.87 -27.47
C GLU A 342 -10.42 -0.09 -26.50
N LEU A 343 -9.73 0.46 -25.50
CA LEU A 343 -9.14 -0.32 -24.42
C LEU A 343 -10.16 -0.40 -23.27
N GLN A 344 -10.57 -1.62 -22.94
CA GLN A 344 -11.45 -1.91 -21.82
C GLN A 344 -10.70 -2.77 -20.80
N ARG A 345 -11.04 -2.63 -19.52
CA ARG A 345 -10.59 -3.58 -18.50
C ARG A 345 -11.27 -4.91 -18.74
N GLU A 346 -10.51 -5.99 -18.58
CA GLU A 346 -11.05 -7.34 -18.74
C GLU A 346 -11.52 -7.87 -17.39
N ASP A 347 -12.84 -8.03 -17.24
CA ASP A 347 -13.43 -8.77 -16.13
C ASP A 347 -13.74 -10.24 -16.54
N ASP A 348 -13.59 -10.60 -17.83
CA ASP A 348 -13.78 -11.99 -18.26
C ASP A 348 -12.68 -12.91 -17.77
N VAL A 349 -13.12 -14.10 -17.42
CA VAL A 349 -12.29 -15.16 -16.88
C VAL A 349 -11.99 -16.20 -17.98
N PHE A 350 -10.70 -16.47 -18.20
CA PHE A 350 -10.21 -17.48 -19.13
C PHE A 350 -10.10 -18.81 -18.41
N ASP A 351 -10.68 -19.84 -19.01
CA ASP A 351 -10.63 -21.20 -18.51
C ASP A 351 -9.31 -21.86 -18.94
N LEU A 352 -8.52 -22.34 -17.97
CA LEU A 352 -7.28 -23.09 -18.18
C LEU A 352 -7.44 -24.57 -17.79
N GLY A 353 -8.67 -25.08 -17.72
CA GLY A 353 -9.03 -26.40 -17.24
C GLY A 353 -9.32 -26.38 -15.75
N ASP A 354 -8.33 -26.77 -14.93
CA ASP A 354 -8.52 -26.84 -13.47
C ASP A 354 -8.41 -25.47 -12.78
N GLU A 355 -7.89 -24.46 -13.48
CA GLU A 355 -7.68 -23.10 -12.97
C GLU A 355 -8.25 -22.07 -13.95
N VAL A 356 -8.39 -20.83 -13.47
CA VAL A 356 -8.72 -19.69 -14.33
C VAL A 356 -7.67 -18.59 -14.31
N MET A 357 -7.65 -17.79 -15.38
CA MET A 357 -6.82 -16.61 -15.53
C MET A 357 -7.67 -15.39 -15.87
N ILE A 358 -7.35 -14.24 -15.29
CA ILE A 358 -8.00 -12.97 -15.58
C ILE A 358 -6.97 -12.08 -16.26
N PRO A 359 -7.18 -11.67 -17.52
CA PRO A 359 -6.29 -10.76 -18.22
C PRO A 359 -6.33 -9.34 -17.66
N ASP A 360 -5.43 -8.48 -18.11
CA ASP A 360 -5.41 -7.07 -17.68
C ASP A 360 -6.36 -6.19 -18.50
N PHE A 361 -6.48 -6.43 -19.81
CA PHE A 361 -7.30 -5.62 -20.72
C PHE A 361 -7.90 -6.42 -21.87
N ALA A 362 -9.03 -5.94 -22.39
CA ALA A 362 -9.52 -6.22 -23.73
C ALA A 362 -9.31 -5.00 -24.63
N ILE A 363 -9.00 -5.26 -25.89
CA ILE A 363 -8.93 -4.25 -26.94
C ILE A 363 -9.99 -4.59 -27.97
N GLU A 364 -11.01 -3.75 -28.07
CA GLU A 364 -12.17 -3.98 -28.92
C GLU A 364 -12.17 -3.02 -30.11
N HIS A 365 -12.53 -3.53 -31.27
CA HIS A 365 -12.73 -2.74 -32.46
C HIS A 365 -14.23 -2.64 -32.80
N PRO A 366 -14.73 -1.50 -33.30
CA PRO A 366 -16.15 -1.33 -33.67
C PRO A 366 -16.69 -2.32 -34.70
N ASP A 367 -15.82 -3.06 -35.41
CA ASP A 367 -16.20 -4.12 -36.36
C ASP A 367 -16.41 -5.49 -35.69
N GLY A 368 -16.29 -5.58 -34.36
CA GLY A 368 -16.49 -6.78 -33.57
C GLY A 368 -15.24 -7.65 -33.40
N ARG A 369 -14.06 -7.18 -33.82
CA ARG A 369 -12.79 -7.83 -33.49
C ARG A 369 -12.37 -7.48 -32.06
N ARG A 370 -11.79 -8.46 -31.36
CA ARG A 370 -11.30 -8.33 -29.98
C ARG A 370 -9.94 -8.99 -29.83
N ALA A 371 -9.02 -8.32 -29.16
CA ALA A 371 -7.74 -8.87 -28.68
C ALA A 371 -7.68 -8.76 -27.16
N ILE A 372 -7.05 -9.74 -26.51
CA ILE A 372 -6.93 -9.84 -25.06
C ILE A 372 -5.49 -9.55 -24.69
N LEU A 373 -5.25 -8.54 -23.88
CA LEU A 373 -3.94 -8.04 -23.53
C LEU A 373 -3.59 -8.36 -22.08
N GLU A 374 -2.45 -9.02 -21.89
CA GLU A 374 -1.82 -9.19 -20.58
C GLU A 374 -0.51 -8.41 -20.50
N VAL A 375 -0.33 -7.64 -19.43
CA VAL A 375 0.87 -6.87 -19.15
C VAL A 375 1.74 -7.62 -18.14
N VAL A 376 3.00 -7.83 -18.51
CA VAL A 376 4.01 -8.48 -17.67
C VAL A 376 5.08 -7.45 -17.31
N GLY A 377 4.81 -6.69 -16.25
CA GLY A 377 5.69 -5.62 -15.75
C GLY A 377 6.39 -5.90 -14.41
N PHE A 378 5.78 -6.72 -13.54
CA PHE A 378 6.29 -7.02 -12.20
C PHE A 378 7.08 -8.32 -12.16
N TRP A 379 8.13 -8.39 -11.31
CA TRP A 379 9.02 -9.55 -11.28
C TRP A 379 9.41 -9.99 -9.87
N THR A 380 9.13 -11.26 -9.60
CA THR A 380 10.15 -12.18 -9.09
C THR A 380 10.32 -13.30 -10.11
N PRO A 381 11.48 -13.97 -10.21
CA PRO A 381 11.69 -15.06 -11.16
C PRO A 381 10.60 -16.14 -11.08
N GLU A 382 10.10 -16.39 -9.87
CA GLU A 382 9.10 -17.43 -9.62
C GLU A 382 7.69 -16.99 -10.00
N TYR A 383 7.34 -15.71 -9.77
CA TYR A 383 6.08 -15.13 -10.26
C TYR A 383 6.05 -15.19 -11.79
N LEU A 384 7.15 -14.81 -12.44
CA LEU A 384 7.28 -14.85 -13.89
C LEU A 384 7.15 -16.30 -14.41
N ALA A 385 7.85 -17.26 -13.80
CA ALA A 385 7.75 -18.68 -14.19
C ALA A 385 6.33 -19.23 -14.05
N SER A 386 5.62 -18.92 -12.96
CA SER A 386 4.23 -19.32 -12.74
C SER A 386 3.28 -18.68 -13.79
N LYS A 387 3.46 -17.38 -14.05
CA LYS A 387 2.66 -16.64 -15.04
C LYS A 387 2.89 -17.16 -16.47
N LEU A 388 4.15 -17.42 -16.85
CA LEU A 388 4.51 -18.03 -18.13
C LEU A 388 3.90 -19.43 -18.31
N ALA A 389 3.88 -20.24 -17.24
CA ALA A 389 3.24 -21.54 -17.29
C ALA A 389 1.74 -21.42 -17.63
N LYS A 390 1.02 -20.46 -17.04
CA LYS A 390 -0.40 -20.21 -17.36
C LYS A 390 -0.59 -19.72 -18.78
N ILE A 391 0.20 -18.74 -19.21
CA ILE A 391 0.16 -18.16 -20.56
C ILE A 391 0.31 -19.25 -21.64
N ARG A 392 1.18 -20.24 -21.43
CA ARG A 392 1.36 -21.36 -22.38
C ARG A 392 0.15 -22.29 -22.52
N HIS A 393 -0.77 -22.29 -21.55
CA HIS A 393 -2.00 -23.10 -21.60
C HIS A 393 -3.20 -22.30 -22.12
N VAL A 394 -3.05 -21.00 -22.39
CA VAL A 394 -4.10 -20.18 -22.98
C VAL A 394 -4.25 -20.57 -24.45
N ASP A 395 -5.33 -21.28 -24.78
CA ASP A 395 -5.70 -21.62 -26.16
C ASP A 395 -6.58 -20.52 -26.76
N ALA A 396 -6.03 -19.31 -26.91
CA ALA A 396 -6.73 -18.17 -27.48
C ALA A 396 -5.86 -17.45 -28.53
N ASP A 397 -6.30 -17.48 -29.78
CA ASP A 397 -5.57 -16.89 -30.91
C ASP A 397 -5.44 -15.37 -30.84
N ASN A 398 -6.35 -14.72 -30.13
CA ASN A 398 -6.39 -13.28 -29.93
C ASN A 398 -5.73 -12.82 -28.62
N PHE A 399 -5.02 -13.70 -27.93
CA PHE A 399 -4.26 -13.36 -26.72
C PHE A 399 -2.89 -12.78 -27.08
N VAL A 400 -2.62 -11.56 -26.61
CA VAL A 400 -1.42 -10.77 -26.87
C VAL A 400 -0.75 -10.33 -25.58
N LEU A 401 0.58 -10.18 -25.62
CA LEU A 401 1.40 -9.97 -24.43
C LEU A 401 2.20 -8.68 -24.56
N ALA A 402 2.23 -7.86 -23.50
CA ALA A 402 3.19 -6.77 -23.36
C ALA A 402 4.19 -7.10 -22.25
N VAL A 403 5.47 -7.30 -22.59
CA VAL A 403 6.49 -7.83 -21.68
C VAL A 403 7.63 -6.83 -21.50
N SER A 404 8.00 -6.57 -20.24
CA SER A 404 9.12 -5.68 -19.93
C SER A 404 10.46 -6.32 -20.31
N GLU A 405 11.30 -5.62 -21.07
CA GLU A 405 12.70 -6.02 -21.41
C GLU A 405 13.60 -6.14 -20.18
N ARG A 406 13.14 -5.66 -19.00
CA ARG A 406 13.89 -5.78 -17.74
C ARG A 406 13.73 -7.16 -17.10
N LEU A 407 12.88 -8.01 -17.64
CA LEU A 407 12.63 -9.36 -17.18
C LEU A 407 13.67 -10.32 -17.73
N ASP A 408 14.05 -11.31 -16.93
CA ASP A 408 14.95 -12.39 -17.34
C ASP A 408 14.14 -13.49 -18.04
N CYS A 409 13.62 -13.18 -19.24
CA CYS A 409 12.93 -14.13 -20.12
C CYS A 409 13.20 -13.82 -21.60
N ALA A 410 12.98 -14.81 -22.46
CA ALA A 410 13.14 -14.70 -23.90
C ALA A 410 11.88 -15.19 -24.63
N ASP A 411 11.78 -14.97 -25.95
CA ASP A 411 10.64 -15.39 -26.76
C ASP A 411 10.31 -16.88 -26.61
N GLU A 412 11.34 -17.72 -26.47
CA GLU A 412 11.24 -19.18 -26.25
C GLU A 412 10.43 -19.54 -24.98
N ASP A 413 10.34 -18.62 -24.02
CA ASP A 413 9.61 -18.83 -22.78
C ASP A 413 8.08 -18.72 -22.93
N PHE A 414 7.59 -18.20 -24.06
CA PHE A 414 6.16 -17.93 -24.28
C PHE A 414 5.45 -18.98 -25.14
N GLY A 415 6.17 -20.01 -25.62
CA GLY A 415 5.57 -21.08 -26.43
C GLY A 415 4.94 -20.55 -27.71
N ASP A 416 3.71 -20.97 -28.02
CA ASP A 416 2.99 -20.55 -29.23
C ASP A 416 2.61 -19.06 -29.22
N ALA A 417 2.66 -18.41 -28.05
CA ALA A 417 2.43 -16.96 -27.91
C ALA A 417 3.67 -16.11 -28.22
N ALA A 418 4.83 -16.71 -28.52
CA ALA A 418 6.08 -15.98 -28.78
C ALA A 418 5.96 -14.92 -29.89
N ASP A 419 5.21 -15.23 -30.96
CA ASP A 419 4.98 -14.29 -32.07
C ASP A 419 4.02 -13.14 -31.70
N ARG A 420 3.41 -13.19 -30.50
CA ARG A 420 2.39 -12.25 -30.00
C ARG A 420 2.89 -11.43 -28.82
N VAL A 421 4.22 -11.32 -28.65
CA VAL A 421 4.87 -10.57 -27.58
C VAL A 421 5.34 -9.21 -28.08
N LEU A 422 4.88 -8.14 -27.43
CA LEU A 422 5.45 -6.79 -27.53
C LEU A 422 6.41 -6.54 -26.36
N TRP A 423 7.69 -6.39 -26.68
CA TRP A 423 8.71 -6.02 -25.70
C TRP A 423 8.76 -4.51 -25.45
N PHE A 424 8.84 -4.09 -24.18
CA PHE A 424 8.92 -2.68 -23.82
C PHE A 424 9.96 -2.38 -22.71
N LYS A 425 10.56 -1.19 -22.72
CA LYS A 425 11.61 -0.82 -21.73
C LYS A 425 11.09 -0.13 -20.46
N SER A 426 10.32 0.93 -20.65
CA SER A 426 9.86 1.81 -19.57
C SER A 426 8.39 2.23 -19.71
N GLY A 427 7.76 1.89 -20.83
CA GLY A 427 6.35 2.16 -21.06
C GLY A 427 5.92 1.59 -22.40
N ILE A 428 4.62 1.32 -22.50
CA ILE A 428 4.00 0.75 -23.69
C ILE A 428 3.55 1.89 -24.62
N HIS A 429 3.72 1.70 -25.92
CA HIS A 429 3.25 2.62 -26.95
C HIS A 429 1.94 2.09 -27.53
N VAL A 430 0.91 2.93 -27.58
CA VAL A 430 -0.46 2.51 -27.93
C VAL A 430 -0.51 1.92 -29.33
N TYR A 431 0.15 2.56 -30.30
CA TYR A 431 0.11 2.11 -31.69
C TYR A 431 0.80 0.75 -31.91
N ASP A 432 1.80 0.41 -31.12
CA ASP A 432 2.48 -0.89 -31.21
C ASP A 432 1.53 -2.02 -30.76
N ILE A 433 0.70 -1.75 -29.75
CA ILE A 433 -0.34 -2.68 -29.32
C ILE A 433 -1.48 -2.73 -30.35
N VAL A 434 -1.86 -1.60 -30.95
CA VAL A 434 -2.88 -1.57 -32.01
C VAL A 434 -2.43 -2.39 -33.22
N GLU A 435 -1.17 -2.30 -33.64
CA GLU A 435 -0.62 -3.14 -34.71
C GLU A 435 -0.71 -4.63 -34.35
N LEU A 436 -0.43 -4.98 -33.09
CA LEU A 436 -0.55 -6.35 -32.60
C LEU A 436 -2.02 -6.82 -32.57
N ALA A 437 -2.94 -5.96 -32.13
CA ALA A 437 -4.37 -6.23 -32.15
C ALA A 437 -4.90 -6.39 -33.59
N GLU A 438 -4.43 -5.58 -34.54
CA GLU A 438 -4.80 -5.73 -35.95
C GLU A 438 -4.36 -7.09 -36.53
N ALA A 439 -3.21 -7.59 -36.11
CA ALA A 439 -2.66 -8.85 -36.58
C ALA A 439 -3.36 -10.08 -35.97
N TYR A 440 -3.75 -10.01 -34.69
CA TYR A 440 -4.16 -11.19 -33.92
C TYR A 440 -5.59 -11.16 -33.39
N ALA A 441 -6.31 -10.04 -33.44
CA ALA A 441 -7.69 -9.98 -32.96
C ALA A 441 -8.61 -10.94 -33.75
N SER A 442 -9.48 -11.62 -33.01
CA SER A 442 -10.50 -12.51 -33.57
C SER A 442 -11.88 -11.87 -33.47
N ALA A 443 -12.81 -12.26 -34.33
CA ALA A 443 -14.21 -11.83 -34.20
C ALA A 443 -14.82 -12.48 -32.95
N THR A 444 -15.43 -11.69 -32.08
CA THR A 444 -16.02 -12.19 -30.83
C THR A 444 -17.12 -13.21 -31.13
N GLU A 445 -17.05 -14.42 -30.54
CA GLU A 445 -18.11 -15.45 -30.61
C GLU A 445 -19.38 -15.09 -29.81
N MET A 446 -19.71 -13.81 -29.65
CA MET A 446 -20.89 -13.34 -28.92
C MET A 446 -22.23 -13.58 -29.65
N ASP A 447 -22.25 -14.32 -30.76
CA ASP A 447 -23.47 -14.60 -31.54
C ASP A 447 -23.76 -16.11 -31.73
N ARG A 448 -23.37 -16.94 -30.76
CA ARG A 448 -23.95 -18.29 -30.59
C ARG A 448 -24.63 -18.41 -29.23
N ARG A 449 -25.86 -17.90 -29.22
CA ARG A 449 -26.95 -18.10 -28.25
C ARG A 449 -26.94 -19.41 -27.45
#